data_AF-A0A960LJ99-F1
#
_entry.id   AF-A0A960LJ99-F1
#
_cell.length_a   1.000
_cell.length_b   1.000
_cell.length_c   1.000
_cell.angle_alpha   90.00
_cell.angle_beta   90.00
_cell.angle_gamma   90.00
#
_symmetry.space_group_name_H-M   'P 1'
#
loop_
_entity.id
_entity.type
_entity.pdbx_description
1 polymer ?
#
loop_
_entity_poly.entity_id
_entity_poly.type
_entity_poly.pdbx_seq_one_letter_code
_entity_poly.pdbx_strand_id
1 'polypeptide(L)'
;MNPPSFLRSVLITFFCLLSGSLAAAEAETPRLIATFDWRAFLAPFHTVTLHLPIGFVTMAVILEIYSLFRPSEALRRTIALVLWVSGFSAVIVTVLGFFRASGGGYEQEMLEHHERFGVAVSALTMVIAVIHLIAYPREKSRKVIVGLYRLLLVSDVVLLSIAGHGGGNLTHGSKYLVEGAPEWVKEWVAQREGKPTTDQGAGVIDEFTINIQPIFEKKCYGCHGPEKQKGDYRMDTVEGLFKAGESELDPITKGRPMESYLVELITLPADDEFAMPPDGKERLTPDEVLTIMHWIFEGAETGSKP
;
A
#
# COMPACT_ATOMS: atom_id res chain seq x y z
N MET A 1 -42.05 -32.74 9.15
CA MET A 1 -41.28 -32.36 7.95
C MET A 1 -39.88 -31.98 8.41
N ASN A 2 -38.88 -32.83 8.12
CA ASN A 2 -37.51 -32.58 8.52
C ASN A 2 -36.93 -31.45 7.65
N PRO A 3 -36.20 -30.46 8.22
CA PRO A 3 -35.55 -29.44 7.44
C PRO A 3 -34.51 -30.09 6.50
N PRO A 4 -34.26 -29.50 5.31
CA PRO A 4 -33.33 -30.05 4.34
C PRO A 4 -31.94 -30.18 4.96
N SER A 5 -31.26 -31.29 4.68
CA SER A 5 -29.94 -31.68 5.22
C SER A 5 -28.88 -30.58 5.16
N PHE A 6 -29.01 -29.66 4.20
CA PHE A 6 -28.17 -28.48 4.02
C PHE A 6 -28.17 -27.53 5.23
N LEU A 7 -29.33 -27.28 5.85
CA LEU A 7 -29.44 -26.38 7.01
C LEU A 7 -28.81 -26.98 8.28
N ARG A 8 -28.81 -28.31 8.40
CA ARG A 8 -28.09 -29.01 9.48
C ARG A 8 -26.58 -28.90 9.31
N SER A 9 -26.07 -29.06 8.09
CA SER A 9 -24.63 -28.94 7.83
C SER A 9 -24.10 -27.51 8.04
N VAL A 10 -24.87 -26.49 7.66
CA VAL A 10 -24.51 -25.09 7.91
C VAL A 10 -24.50 -24.76 9.39
N LEU A 11 -25.50 -25.22 10.17
CA LEU A 11 -25.55 -25.00 11.61
C LEU A 11 -24.43 -25.73 12.36
N ILE A 12 -24.07 -26.95 11.96
CA ILE A 12 -22.96 -27.70 12.57
C ILE A 12 -21.62 -27.02 12.27
N THR A 13 -21.41 -26.54 11.04
CA THR A 13 -20.18 -25.83 10.66
C THR A 13 -20.05 -24.49 11.39
N PHE A 14 -21.16 -23.78 11.56
CA PHE A 14 -21.19 -22.52 12.32
C PHE A 14 -20.97 -22.74 13.82
N PHE A 15 -21.45 -23.85 14.38
CA PHE A 15 -21.26 -24.19 15.80
C PHE A 15 -19.83 -24.70 16.08
N CYS A 16 -19.22 -25.44 15.14
CA CYS A 16 -17.82 -25.88 15.26
C CYS A 16 -16.80 -24.73 15.11
N LEU A 17 -17.13 -23.68 14.36
CA LEU A 17 -16.30 -22.46 14.25
C LEU A 17 -16.27 -21.63 15.55
N LEU A 18 -17.29 -21.73 16.40
CA LEU A 18 -17.36 -21.02 17.68
C LEU A 18 -16.67 -21.76 18.84
N SER A 19 -16.40 -23.07 18.73
CA SER A 19 -15.89 -23.91 19.83
C SER A 19 -14.42 -24.33 19.70
N GLY A 20 -13.65 -23.75 18.78
CA GLY A 20 -12.18 -23.78 18.80
C GLY A 20 -11.52 -25.15 18.97
N SER A 21 -12.09 -26.23 18.44
CA SER A 21 -11.60 -27.59 18.64
C SER A 21 -11.79 -28.45 17.39
N LEU A 22 -10.85 -28.36 16.46
CA LEU A 22 -10.58 -29.45 15.53
C LEU A 22 -9.07 -29.57 15.33
N ALA A 23 -8.41 -30.12 16.35
CA ALA A 23 -7.15 -30.80 16.16
C ALA A 23 -7.47 -32.24 15.70
N ALA A 24 -6.77 -32.66 14.65
CA ALA A 24 -6.59 -34.04 14.21
C ALA A 24 -7.82 -34.79 13.67
N ALA A 25 -8.12 -34.59 12.38
CA ALA A 25 -8.39 -35.68 11.45
C ALA A 25 -8.50 -35.12 10.02
N GLU A 26 -7.48 -35.33 9.19
CA GLU A 26 -7.63 -36.03 7.91
C GLU A 26 -6.28 -36.07 7.19
N ALA A 27 -5.81 -37.30 7.01
CA ALA A 27 -4.67 -37.65 6.17
C ALA A 27 -5.01 -37.43 4.70
N GLU A 28 -3.99 -37.01 3.94
CA GLU A 28 -3.82 -37.20 2.48
C GLU A 28 -5.09 -37.16 1.61
N THR A 29 -5.57 -35.95 1.32
CA THR A 29 -6.37 -35.67 0.12
C THR A 29 -5.53 -34.87 -0.88
N PRO A 30 -5.54 -35.22 -2.18
CA PRO A 30 -4.71 -34.57 -3.18
C PRO A 30 -5.10 -33.10 -3.32
N ARG A 31 -4.10 -32.22 -3.30
CA ARG A 31 -4.18 -30.76 -3.48
C ARG A 31 -4.86 -30.40 -4.81
N LEU A 32 -6.19 -30.34 -4.87
CA LEU A 32 -6.95 -30.00 -6.08
C LEU A 32 -8.08 -28.99 -5.86
N ILE A 33 -8.00 -28.18 -4.80
CA ILE A 33 -8.69 -26.88 -4.73
C ILE A 33 -7.68 -25.90 -4.17
N ALA A 34 -6.95 -25.21 -5.04
CA ALA A 34 -6.28 -23.97 -4.64
C ALA A 34 -7.41 -23.03 -4.17
N THR A 35 -7.50 -22.80 -2.86
CA THR A 35 -8.47 -21.86 -2.31
C THR A 35 -8.17 -20.48 -2.89
N PHE A 36 -9.18 -19.85 -3.49
CA PHE A 36 -9.04 -18.51 -4.05
C PHE A 36 -8.62 -17.51 -2.95
N ASP A 37 -7.50 -16.82 -3.16
CA ASP A 37 -7.02 -15.80 -2.22
C ASP A 37 -7.74 -14.47 -2.46
N TRP A 38 -8.80 -14.26 -1.69
CA TRP A 38 -9.57 -13.01 -1.69
C TRP A 38 -8.73 -11.79 -1.36
N ARG A 39 -7.70 -11.94 -0.52
CA ARG A 39 -6.87 -10.82 -0.08
C ARG A 39 -5.98 -10.33 -1.23
N ALA A 40 -5.29 -11.25 -1.92
CA ALA A 40 -4.49 -10.91 -3.09
C ALA A 40 -5.33 -10.22 -4.19
N PHE A 41 -6.57 -10.67 -4.39
CA PHE A 41 -7.48 -10.04 -5.33
C PHE A 41 -7.95 -8.64 -4.90
N LEU A 42 -8.32 -8.46 -3.63
CA LEU A 42 -8.92 -7.20 -3.15
C LEU A 42 -7.90 -6.12 -2.77
N ALA A 43 -6.68 -6.47 -2.38
CA ALA A 43 -5.66 -5.53 -1.92
C ALA A 43 -5.34 -4.39 -2.93
N PRO A 44 -5.24 -4.62 -4.25
CA PRO A 44 -4.98 -3.54 -5.21
C PRO A 44 -6.13 -2.52 -5.32
N PHE A 45 -7.36 -2.91 -4.99
CA PHE A 45 -8.53 -2.04 -5.15
C PHE A 45 -8.54 -0.86 -4.19
N HIS A 46 -7.77 -0.89 -3.09
CA HIS A 46 -7.57 0.28 -2.24
C HIS A 46 -7.04 1.48 -3.05
N THR A 47 -5.99 1.26 -3.85
CA THR A 47 -5.36 2.30 -4.67
C THR A 47 -6.27 2.78 -5.80
N VAL A 48 -7.09 1.88 -6.36
CA VAL A 48 -8.06 2.25 -7.39
C VAL A 48 -9.18 3.10 -6.81
N THR A 49 -9.72 2.68 -5.66
CA THR A 49 -10.93 3.29 -5.09
C THR A 49 -10.68 4.55 -4.26
N LEU A 50 -9.44 4.84 -3.83
CA LEU A 50 -9.11 6.04 -3.04
C LEU A 50 -9.50 7.37 -3.70
N HIS A 51 -9.55 7.41 -5.04
CA HIS A 51 -9.89 8.62 -5.79
C HIS A 51 -11.35 9.04 -5.61
N LEU A 52 -12.24 8.09 -5.28
CA LEU A 52 -13.66 8.36 -5.08
C LEU A 52 -13.91 9.27 -3.87
N PRO A 53 -13.56 8.90 -2.62
CA PRO A 53 -13.79 9.77 -1.47
C PRO A 53 -13.04 11.10 -1.59
N ILE A 54 -11.78 11.10 -2.08
CA ILE A 54 -11.02 12.34 -2.27
C ILE A 54 -11.75 13.32 -3.20
N GLY A 55 -12.23 12.83 -4.34
CA GLY A 55 -12.98 13.64 -5.30
C GLY A 55 -14.29 14.16 -4.72
N PHE A 56 -15.06 13.32 -4.02
CA PHE A 56 -16.35 13.72 -3.45
C PHE A 56 -16.21 14.67 -2.25
N VAL A 57 -15.24 14.49 -1.34
CA VAL A 57 -14.96 15.47 -0.28
C VAL A 57 -14.57 16.82 -0.89
N THR A 58 -13.67 16.82 -1.88
CA THR A 58 -13.25 18.06 -2.55
C THR A 58 -14.42 18.76 -3.23
N MET A 59 -15.30 18.01 -3.90
CA MET A 59 -16.53 18.53 -4.47
C MET A 59 -17.46 19.12 -3.39
N ALA A 60 -17.63 18.43 -2.26
CA ALA A 60 -18.45 18.93 -1.16
C ALA A 60 -17.94 20.27 -0.63
N VAL A 61 -16.61 20.45 -0.51
CA VAL A 61 -15.98 21.71 -0.11
C VAL A 61 -16.26 22.82 -1.12
N ILE A 62 -16.08 22.54 -2.42
CA ILE A 62 -16.36 23.52 -3.48
C ILE A 62 -17.83 23.97 -3.45
N LEU A 63 -18.75 23.00 -3.33
CA LEU A 63 -20.18 23.29 -3.25
C LEU A 63 -20.54 24.05 -1.96
N GLU A 64 -19.91 23.73 -0.83
CA GLU A 64 -20.11 24.45 0.43
C GLU A 64 -19.63 25.90 0.33
N ILE A 65 -18.45 26.14 -0.26
CA ILE A 65 -17.93 27.49 -0.52
C ILE A 65 -18.90 28.26 -1.42
N TYR A 66 -19.38 27.64 -2.49
CA TYR A 66 -20.38 28.25 -3.37
C TYR A 66 -21.69 28.57 -2.62
N SER A 67 -22.10 27.69 -1.70
CA SER A 67 -23.30 27.89 -0.88
C SER A 67 -23.22 29.10 0.06
N LEU A 68 -22.02 29.58 0.38
CA LEU A 68 -21.81 30.82 1.16
C LEU A 68 -22.34 32.05 0.42
N PHE A 69 -22.20 32.07 -0.91
CA PHE A 69 -22.58 33.20 -1.75
C PHE A 69 -23.98 33.04 -2.32
N ARG A 70 -24.38 31.81 -2.64
CA ARG A 70 -25.66 31.48 -3.28
C ARG A 70 -26.36 30.34 -2.53
N PRO A 71 -26.85 30.57 -1.30
CA PRO A 71 -27.50 29.52 -0.54
C PRO A 71 -28.80 29.10 -1.23
N SER A 72 -28.96 27.81 -1.49
CA SER A 72 -30.21 27.24 -1.98
C SER A 72 -30.49 25.87 -1.36
N GLU A 73 -31.76 25.55 -1.19
CA GLU A 73 -32.19 24.25 -0.65
C GLU A 73 -31.78 23.08 -1.55
N ALA A 74 -31.81 23.28 -2.88
CA ALA A 74 -31.34 22.29 -3.85
C ALA A 74 -29.83 22.03 -3.70
N LEU A 75 -29.03 23.08 -3.53
CA LEU A 75 -27.59 22.95 -3.30
C LEU A 75 -27.28 22.23 -1.99
N ARG A 76 -27.98 22.54 -0.90
CA ARG A 76 -27.82 21.83 0.39
C ARG A 76 -28.13 20.35 0.28
N ARG A 77 -29.18 19.96 -0.44
CA ARG A 77 -29.49 18.54 -0.70
C ARG A 77 -28.41 17.86 -1.55
N THR A 78 -27.87 18.58 -2.52
CA THR A 78 -26.76 18.09 -3.36
C THR A 78 -25.51 17.87 -2.53
N ILE A 79 -25.14 18.82 -1.66
CA ILE A 79 -24.02 18.69 -0.72
C ILE A 79 -24.22 17.47 0.19
N ALA A 80 -25.42 17.30 0.74
CA ALA A 80 -25.73 16.14 1.57
C ALA A 80 -25.50 14.81 0.83
N LEU A 81 -25.99 14.69 -0.42
CA LEU A 81 -25.78 13.50 -1.24
C LEU A 81 -24.28 13.24 -1.47
N VAL A 82 -23.53 14.27 -1.85
CA VAL A 82 -22.08 14.16 -2.09
C VAL A 82 -21.35 13.72 -0.83
N LEU A 83 -21.68 14.27 0.34
CA LEU A 83 -21.08 13.88 1.62
C LEU A 83 -21.38 12.41 1.99
N TRP A 84 -22.60 11.93 1.76
CA TRP A 84 -22.95 10.53 2.02
C TRP A 84 -22.25 9.57 1.06
N VAL A 85 -22.22 9.89 -0.24
CA VAL A 85 -21.48 9.10 -1.23
C VAL A 85 -19.99 9.06 -0.88
N SER A 86 -19.43 10.20 -0.46
CA SER A 86 -18.07 10.29 0.04
C SER A 86 -17.84 9.37 1.24
N GLY A 87 -18.67 9.48 2.28
CA GLY A 87 -18.55 8.69 3.51
C GLY A 87 -18.62 7.18 3.26
N PHE A 88 -19.57 6.71 2.45
CA PHE A 88 -19.65 5.28 2.12
C PHE A 88 -18.45 4.81 1.29
N SER A 89 -17.99 5.62 0.34
CA SER A 89 -16.79 5.29 -0.43
C SER A 89 -15.52 5.26 0.43
N ALA A 90 -15.39 6.16 1.42
CA ALA A 90 -14.27 6.18 2.36
C ALA A 90 -14.24 4.93 3.26
N VAL A 91 -15.41 4.45 3.70
CA VAL A 91 -15.51 3.19 4.46
C VAL A 91 -15.03 2.01 3.60
N ILE A 92 -15.45 1.94 2.33
CA ILE A 92 -15.01 0.89 1.40
C ILE A 92 -13.49 0.95 1.21
N VAL A 93 -12.93 2.14 0.96
CA VAL A 93 -11.48 2.33 0.80
C VAL A 93 -10.72 1.90 2.06
N THR A 94 -11.23 2.21 3.25
CA THR A 94 -10.63 1.83 4.53
C THR A 94 -10.60 0.30 4.70
N VAL A 95 -11.71 -0.38 4.41
CA VAL A 95 -11.80 -1.84 4.45
C VAL A 95 -10.80 -2.48 3.48
N LEU A 96 -10.74 -1.99 2.24
CA LEU A 96 -9.76 -2.44 1.25
C LEU A 96 -8.32 -2.16 1.67
N GLY A 97 -8.09 -1.08 2.43
CA GLY A 97 -6.80 -0.72 3.02
C GLY A 97 -6.30 -1.78 3.99
N PHE A 98 -7.16 -2.33 4.84
CA PHE A 98 -6.79 -3.43 5.74
C PHE A 98 -6.35 -4.69 5.00
N PHE A 99 -7.02 -5.03 3.88
CA PHE A 99 -6.56 -6.14 3.02
C PHE A 99 -5.15 -5.86 2.46
N ARG A 100 -4.87 -4.63 2.05
CA ARG A 100 -3.55 -4.23 1.55
C ARG A 100 -2.48 -4.20 2.64
N ALA A 101 -2.78 -3.69 3.83
CA ALA A 101 -1.86 -3.59 4.97
C ALA A 101 -1.34 -4.96 5.44
N SER A 102 -2.21 -5.98 5.37
CA SER A 102 -1.82 -7.34 5.75
C SER A 102 -0.76 -7.96 4.82
N GLY A 103 -0.52 -7.34 3.65
CA GLY A 103 0.43 -7.69 2.58
C GLY A 103 1.89 -7.90 3.00
N GLY A 104 2.33 -7.26 4.08
CA GLY A 104 3.76 -7.12 4.40
C GLY A 104 4.46 -6.10 3.48
N GLY A 105 5.74 -5.84 3.74
CA GLY A 105 6.58 -4.98 2.87
C GLY A 105 6.46 -3.46 3.11
N TYR A 106 5.83 -3.03 4.21
CA TYR A 106 5.77 -1.62 4.60
C TYR A 106 6.51 -1.38 5.91
N GLU A 107 7.05 -0.18 6.07
CA GLU A 107 7.63 0.27 7.33
C GLU A 107 6.50 0.46 8.37
N GLN A 108 6.61 -0.27 9.48
CA GLN A 108 5.49 -0.54 10.38
C GLN A 108 4.95 0.73 11.04
N GLU A 109 5.82 1.68 11.39
CA GLU A 109 5.41 2.93 12.04
C GLU A 109 4.64 3.81 11.05
N MET A 110 5.14 3.97 9.82
CA MET A 110 4.42 4.70 8.78
C MET A 110 3.09 4.03 8.39
N LEU A 111 3.04 2.70 8.34
CA LEU A 111 1.82 1.96 8.04
C LEU A 111 0.75 2.21 9.11
N GLU A 112 1.11 2.10 10.39
CA GLU A 112 0.18 2.35 11.50
C GLU A 112 -0.33 3.80 11.50
N HIS A 113 0.54 4.77 11.24
CA HIS A 113 0.13 6.18 11.13
C HIS A 113 -0.87 6.37 9.98
N HIS A 114 -0.56 5.86 8.78
CA HIS A 114 -1.44 5.95 7.63
C HIS A 114 -2.81 5.29 7.88
N GLU A 115 -2.81 4.09 8.47
CA GLU A 115 -4.03 3.36 8.83
C GLU A 115 -4.92 4.19 9.77
N ARG A 116 -4.35 4.74 10.85
CA ARG A 116 -5.08 5.55 11.83
C ARG A 116 -5.68 6.80 11.19
N PHE A 117 -4.92 7.49 10.33
CA PHE A 117 -5.42 8.66 9.61
C PHE A 117 -6.52 8.29 8.60
N GLY A 118 -6.39 7.17 7.89
CA GLY A 118 -7.42 6.67 6.97
C GLY A 118 -8.73 6.37 7.68
N VAL A 119 -8.67 5.66 8.81
CA VAL A 119 -9.85 5.38 9.66
C VAL A 119 -10.45 6.68 10.21
N ALA A 120 -9.61 7.63 10.65
CA ALA A 120 -10.07 8.91 11.17
C ALA A 120 -10.82 9.73 10.11
N VAL A 121 -10.30 9.82 8.88
CA VAL A 121 -10.99 10.47 7.74
C VAL A 121 -12.33 9.79 7.49
N SER A 122 -12.34 8.46 7.33
CA SER A 122 -13.59 7.73 7.05
C SER A 122 -14.65 7.95 8.12
N ALA A 123 -14.27 7.94 9.40
CA ALA A 123 -15.19 8.20 10.50
C ALA A 123 -15.66 9.65 10.52
N LEU A 124 -14.74 10.60 10.33
CA LEU A 124 -15.05 12.04 10.35
C LEU A 124 -15.96 12.44 9.19
N THR A 125 -15.72 11.97 7.96
CA THR A 125 -16.59 12.22 6.81
C THR A 125 -18.03 11.72 7.09
N MET A 126 -18.18 10.56 7.74
CA MET A 126 -19.50 10.04 8.13
C MET A 126 -20.18 10.93 9.17
N VAL A 127 -19.44 11.39 10.18
CA VAL A 127 -19.93 12.34 11.17
C VAL A 127 -20.35 13.66 10.51
N ILE A 128 -19.54 14.19 9.59
CA ILE A 128 -19.85 15.42 8.83
C ILE A 128 -21.16 15.27 8.05
N ALA A 129 -21.38 14.14 7.37
CA ALA A 129 -22.61 13.87 6.65
C ALA A 129 -23.85 13.91 7.57
N VAL A 130 -23.74 13.35 8.78
CA VAL A 130 -24.81 13.40 9.79
C VAL A 130 -25.00 14.82 10.35
N ILE A 131 -23.92 15.50 10.72
CA ILE A 131 -24.00 16.87 11.27
C ILE A 131 -24.59 17.83 10.23
N HIS A 132 -24.29 17.66 8.94
CA HIS A 132 -24.88 18.46 7.86
C HIS A 132 -26.42 18.40 7.88
N LEU A 133 -27.01 17.20 8.07
CA LEU A 133 -28.47 17.03 8.18
C LEU A 133 -29.05 17.78 9.40
N ILE A 134 -28.29 17.83 10.51
CA ILE A 134 -28.70 18.51 11.75
C ILE A 134 -28.49 20.03 11.64
N ALA A 135 -27.48 20.48 10.89
CA ALA A 135 -27.14 21.88 10.68
C ALA A 135 -28.16 22.61 9.78
N TYR A 136 -28.69 21.89 8.79
CA TYR A 136 -29.66 22.40 7.81
C TYR A 136 -30.99 21.63 7.83
N PRO A 137 -31.75 21.67 8.95
CA PRO A 137 -33.08 21.08 9.00
C PRO A 137 -34.08 21.89 8.17
N ARG A 138 -35.20 21.27 7.77
CA ARG A 138 -36.21 21.86 6.86
C ARG A 138 -36.84 23.18 7.32
N GLU A 139 -36.86 23.46 8.61
CA GLU A 139 -37.52 24.67 9.16
C GLU A 139 -36.57 25.86 9.30
N LYS A 140 -35.49 25.70 10.09
CA LYS A 140 -34.57 26.81 10.41
C LYS A 140 -33.16 26.31 10.68
N SER A 141 -32.20 26.87 9.95
CA SER A 141 -30.78 26.55 10.11
C SER A 141 -30.26 26.92 11.50
N ARG A 142 -29.47 26.02 12.09
CA ARG A 142 -28.86 26.17 13.41
C ARG A 142 -27.44 26.72 13.26
N LYS A 143 -27.27 28.04 13.31
CA LYS A 143 -26.00 28.74 13.02
C LYS A 143 -24.77 28.17 13.75
N VAL A 144 -24.92 27.78 15.02
CA VAL A 144 -23.83 27.18 15.81
C VAL A 144 -23.39 25.84 15.22
N ILE A 145 -24.35 24.99 14.85
CA ILE A 145 -24.09 23.66 14.27
C ILE A 145 -23.52 23.81 12.85
N VAL A 146 -23.96 24.81 12.08
CA VAL A 146 -23.36 25.13 10.77
C VAL A 146 -21.87 25.51 10.93
N GLY A 147 -21.54 26.31 11.94
CA GLY A 147 -20.15 26.64 12.26
C GLY A 147 -19.32 25.39 12.59
N LEU A 148 -19.85 24.51 13.44
CA LEU A 148 -19.20 23.23 13.77
C LEU A 148 -19.02 22.34 12.53
N TYR A 149 -20.06 22.17 11.71
CA TYR A 149 -20.00 21.40 10.47
C TYR A 149 -18.88 21.89 9.54
N ARG A 150 -18.77 23.20 9.32
CA ARG A 150 -17.73 23.78 8.46
C ARG A 150 -16.33 23.58 9.03
N LEU A 151 -16.18 23.73 10.35
CA LEU A 151 -14.92 23.45 11.02
C LEU A 151 -14.51 21.99 10.82
N LEU A 152 -15.42 21.06 11.06
CA LEU A 152 -15.17 19.62 10.85
C LEU A 152 -14.81 19.33 9.39
N LEU A 153 -15.50 19.94 8.42
CA LEU A 153 -15.20 19.77 7.00
C LEU A 153 -13.78 20.26 6.63
N VAL A 154 -13.34 21.39 7.18
CA VAL A 154 -11.96 21.87 6.98
C VAL A 154 -10.97 20.93 7.66
N SER A 155 -11.26 20.47 8.87
CA SER A 155 -10.43 19.49 9.57
C SER A 155 -10.29 18.18 8.78
N ASP A 156 -11.36 17.71 8.12
CA ASP A 156 -11.35 16.51 7.28
C ASP A 156 -10.42 16.66 6.06
N VAL A 157 -10.41 17.83 5.41
CA VAL A 157 -9.47 18.11 4.30
C VAL A 157 -8.01 18.09 4.78
N VAL A 158 -7.74 18.61 5.97
CA VAL A 158 -6.40 18.58 6.57
C VAL A 158 -5.98 17.13 6.85
N LEU A 159 -6.85 16.34 7.50
CA LEU A 159 -6.60 14.93 7.77
C LEU A 159 -6.41 14.13 6.49
N LEU A 160 -7.23 14.37 5.46
CA LEU A 160 -7.11 13.75 4.14
C LEU A 160 -5.76 14.06 3.48
N SER A 161 -5.26 15.29 3.63
CA SER A 161 -3.94 15.68 3.11
C SER A 161 -2.81 14.94 3.84
N ILE A 162 -2.90 14.80 5.17
CA ILE A 162 -1.93 14.03 5.98
C ILE A 162 -1.97 12.54 5.60
N ALA A 163 -3.17 11.96 5.50
CA ALA A 163 -3.38 10.57 5.10
C ALA A 163 -2.83 10.30 3.70
N GLY A 164 -3.10 11.21 2.75
CA GLY A 164 -2.60 11.14 1.37
C GLY A 164 -1.09 11.24 1.29
N HIS A 165 -0.47 12.11 2.08
CA HIS A 165 0.99 12.19 2.18
C HIS A 165 1.59 10.88 2.70
N GLY A 166 1.04 10.32 3.79
CA GLY A 166 1.46 9.01 4.31
C GLY A 166 1.29 7.88 3.30
N GLY A 167 0.18 7.86 2.55
CA GLY A 167 -0.05 6.87 1.50
C GLY A 167 0.94 7.00 0.33
N GLY A 168 1.30 8.23 -0.03
CA GLY A 168 2.35 8.50 -1.01
C GLY A 168 3.73 8.01 -0.55
N ASN A 169 4.10 8.28 0.71
CA ASN A 169 5.37 7.82 1.26
C ASN A 169 5.44 6.29 1.35
N LEU A 170 4.32 5.60 1.63
CA LEU A 170 4.25 4.15 1.65
C LEU A 170 4.40 3.51 0.26
N THR A 171 4.06 4.22 -0.81
CA THR A 171 4.06 3.69 -2.18
C THR A 171 5.26 4.12 -3.00
N HIS A 172 5.83 5.27 -2.69
CA HIS A 172 6.94 5.87 -3.44
C HIS A 172 8.20 6.11 -2.59
N GLY A 173 8.13 5.93 -1.28
CA GLY A 173 9.21 6.27 -0.34
C GLY A 173 9.19 7.75 0.07
N SER A 174 9.74 8.05 1.24
CA SER A 174 9.74 9.41 1.81
C SER A 174 10.57 10.42 1.00
N LYS A 175 11.55 9.95 0.23
CA LYS A 175 12.46 10.79 -0.56
C LYS A 175 11.95 11.11 -1.96
N TYR A 176 10.88 10.46 -2.43
CA TYR A 176 10.40 10.56 -3.81
C TYR A 176 10.17 12.00 -4.30
N LEU A 177 9.57 12.84 -3.45
CA LEU A 177 9.29 14.24 -3.78
C LEU A 177 10.55 15.15 -3.75
N VAL A 178 11.61 14.70 -3.08
CA VAL A 178 12.83 15.47 -2.84
C VAL A 178 13.94 15.08 -3.82
N GLU A 179 13.87 13.86 -4.39
CA GLU A 179 14.87 13.33 -5.32
C GLU A 179 15.02 14.19 -6.59
N GLY A 180 13.89 14.61 -7.18
CA GLY A 180 13.85 15.50 -8.33
C GLY A 180 13.83 17.00 -8.01
N ALA A 181 13.96 17.38 -6.73
CA ALA A 181 13.83 18.78 -6.33
C ALA A 181 15.09 19.60 -6.66
N PRO A 182 14.96 20.92 -6.92
CA PRO A 182 16.10 21.81 -7.03
C PRO A 182 16.97 21.80 -5.76
N GLU A 183 18.28 22.03 -5.88
CA GLU A 183 19.22 21.98 -4.74
C GLU A 183 18.81 22.88 -3.56
N TRP A 184 18.24 24.05 -3.82
CA TRP A 184 17.74 24.94 -2.77
C TRP A 184 16.61 24.33 -1.93
N VAL A 185 15.80 23.42 -2.51
CA VAL A 185 14.76 22.69 -1.80
C VAL A 185 15.37 21.57 -0.96
N LYS A 186 16.33 20.82 -1.52
CA LYS A 186 17.02 19.74 -0.81
C LYS A 186 17.74 20.27 0.45
N GLU A 187 18.46 21.38 0.31
CA GLU A 187 19.13 22.05 1.43
C GLU A 187 18.14 22.54 2.50
N TRP A 188 17.00 23.08 2.08
CA TRP A 188 15.96 23.56 3.00
C TRP A 188 15.30 22.44 3.79
N VAL A 189 15.03 21.29 3.15
CA VAL A 189 14.52 20.09 3.80
C VAL A 189 15.57 19.50 4.76
N ALA A 190 16.82 19.38 4.32
CA ALA A 190 17.92 18.88 5.15
C ALA A 190 18.17 19.75 6.40
N GLN A 191 17.97 21.06 6.30
CA GLN A 191 18.04 21.97 7.46
C GLN A 191 16.88 21.78 8.45
N ARG A 192 15.72 21.29 7.99
CA ARG A 192 14.52 21.09 8.82
C ARG A 192 14.41 19.70 9.42
N GLU A 193 14.97 18.69 8.78
CA GLU A 193 15.06 17.33 9.32
C GLU A 193 16.07 17.21 10.46
N GLY A 194 16.88 18.24 10.71
CA GLY A 194 17.92 18.22 11.71
C GLY A 194 19.06 17.28 11.32
N LYS A 195 20.25 17.49 11.88
CA LYS A 195 21.37 16.55 11.72
C LYS A 195 20.88 15.13 12.05
N PRO A 196 21.31 14.09 11.31
CA PRO A 196 21.10 12.73 11.76
C PRO A 196 21.79 12.61 13.12
N THR A 197 21.00 12.56 14.20
CA THR A 197 21.51 12.27 15.51
C THR A 197 21.96 10.83 15.47
N THR A 198 23.28 10.64 15.39
CA THR A 198 24.01 9.39 15.55
C THR A 198 23.90 8.88 16.98
N ASP A 199 22.69 8.77 17.51
CA ASP A 199 22.43 8.17 18.81
C ASP A 199 20.96 7.77 18.93
N GLN A 200 20.59 6.69 18.24
CA GLN A 200 19.69 5.65 18.75
C GLN A 200 20.19 4.31 18.22
N GLY A 201 20.07 3.29 19.06
CA GLY A 201 20.78 2.01 19.00
C GLY A 201 21.08 1.47 17.60
N ALA A 202 22.25 0.85 17.47
CA ALA A 202 22.64 0.00 16.36
C ALA A 202 21.62 -1.14 16.15
N GLY A 203 20.48 -0.82 15.54
CA GLY A 203 19.78 -1.70 14.63
C GLY A 203 20.42 -1.46 13.28
N VAL A 204 21.03 -2.50 12.73
CA VAL A 204 21.62 -2.47 11.38
C VAL A 204 20.55 -1.94 10.43
N ILE A 205 20.78 -0.75 9.88
CA ILE A 205 19.96 -0.22 8.79
C ILE A 205 20.18 -1.19 7.64
N ASP A 206 19.15 -1.95 7.27
CA ASP A 206 19.27 -3.00 6.26
C ASP A 206 19.49 -2.39 4.88
N GLU A 207 20.74 -2.43 4.42
CA GLU A 207 21.18 -1.93 3.12
C GLU A 207 20.36 -2.52 1.97
N PHE A 208 19.91 -3.76 2.12
CA PHE A 208 19.05 -4.41 1.15
C PHE A 208 17.70 -3.71 1.01
N THR A 209 16.97 -3.51 2.11
CA THR A 209 15.65 -2.85 2.10
C THR A 209 15.71 -1.43 1.52
N ILE A 210 16.81 -0.71 1.75
CA ILE A 210 16.91 0.70 1.32
C ILE A 210 17.45 0.83 -0.11
N ASN A 211 18.51 0.11 -0.47
CA ASN A 211 19.24 0.35 -1.71
C ASN A 211 18.97 -0.70 -2.79
N ILE A 212 18.62 -1.94 -2.41
CA ILE A 212 18.52 -3.06 -3.35
C ILE A 212 17.07 -3.39 -3.69
N GLN A 213 16.23 -3.51 -2.68
CA GLN A 213 14.82 -3.88 -2.84
C GLN A 213 14.06 -2.94 -3.80
N PRO A 214 14.22 -1.60 -3.75
CA PRO A 214 13.52 -0.72 -4.69
C PRO A 214 13.92 -0.94 -6.16
N ILE A 215 15.18 -1.29 -6.42
CA ILE A 215 15.67 -1.61 -7.77
C ILE A 215 14.99 -2.88 -8.27
N PHE A 216 14.93 -3.92 -7.43
CA PHE A 216 14.30 -5.19 -7.78
C PHE A 216 12.78 -5.07 -7.95
N GLU A 217 12.10 -4.28 -7.12
CA GLU A 217 10.68 -3.99 -7.25
C GLU A 217 10.35 -3.32 -8.59
N LYS A 218 11.14 -2.30 -8.95
CA LYS A 218 10.91 -1.52 -10.18
C LYS A 218 11.24 -2.31 -11.44
N LYS A 219 12.35 -3.08 -11.43
CA LYS A 219 12.96 -3.62 -12.67
C LYS A 219 12.86 -5.13 -12.81
N CYS A 220 12.64 -5.87 -11.73
CA CYS A 220 12.69 -7.34 -11.73
C CYS A 220 11.34 -8.01 -11.41
N TYR A 221 10.60 -7.53 -10.40
CA TYR A 221 9.41 -8.22 -9.89
C TYR A 221 8.26 -8.32 -10.91
N GLY A 222 8.22 -7.43 -11.91
CA GLY A 222 7.24 -7.52 -12.99
C GLY A 222 7.34 -8.81 -13.82
N CYS A 223 8.49 -9.50 -13.80
CA CYS A 223 8.72 -10.78 -14.50
C CYS A 223 9.20 -11.93 -13.61
N HIS A 224 9.79 -11.62 -12.44
CA HIS A 224 10.32 -12.57 -11.45
C HIS A 224 9.68 -12.40 -10.07
N GLY A 225 8.41 -11.99 -10.05
CA GLY A 225 7.63 -11.77 -8.84
C GLY A 225 6.54 -12.83 -8.65
N PRO A 226 5.54 -12.58 -7.79
CA PRO A 226 4.51 -13.57 -7.50
C PRO A 226 3.58 -13.81 -8.69
N GLU A 227 3.32 -12.79 -9.52
CA GLU A 227 2.42 -12.86 -10.67
C GLU A 227 3.04 -13.59 -11.88
N LYS A 228 4.35 -13.47 -12.04
CA LYS A 228 5.11 -14.03 -13.17
C LYS A 228 6.47 -14.47 -12.67
N GLN A 229 6.83 -15.71 -13.02
CA GLN A 229 8.06 -16.38 -12.60
C GLN A 229 8.78 -16.86 -13.85
N LYS A 230 9.26 -15.91 -14.67
CA LYS A 230 9.99 -16.27 -15.88
C LYS A 230 11.24 -17.06 -15.50
N GLY A 231 11.50 -18.15 -16.22
CA GLY A 231 12.65 -19.02 -15.94
C GLY A 231 12.58 -19.70 -14.57
N ASP A 232 11.38 -19.93 -14.01
CA ASP A 232 11.14 -20.47 -12.66
C ASP A 232 11.92 -19.77 -11.54
N TYR A 233 12.29 -18.49 -11.76
CA TYR A 233 13.10 -17.71 -10.83
C TYR A 233 12.27 -16.64 -10.12
N ARG A 234 12.48 -16.51 -8.80
CA ARG A 234 11.76 -15.62 -7.89
C ARG A 234 12.73 -14.62 -7.26
N MET A 235 12.39 -13.34 -7.31
CA MET A 235 13.18 -12.28 -6.67
C MET A 235 12.45 -11.57 -5.53
N ASP A 236 11.14 -11.77 -5.39
CA ASP A 236 10.29 -11.13 -4.38
C ASP A 236 10.34 -11.80 -2.99
N THR A 237 11.03 -12.93 -2.86
CA THR A 237 11.25 -13.61 -1.56
C THR A 237 12.72 -13.83 -1.30
N VAL A 238 13.12 -13.80 -0.02
CA VAL A 238 14.52 -14.02 0.39
C VAL A 238 15.02 -15.39 -0.07
N GLU A 239 14.22 -16.44 0.12
CA GLU A 239 14.60 -17.78 -0.34
C GLU A 239 14.68 -17.85 -1.87
N GLY A 240 13.80 -17.15 -2.57
CA GLY A 240 13.77 -17.08 -4.03
C GLY A 240 15.04 -16.47 -4.60
N LEU A 241 15.52 -15.36 -4.01
CA LEU A 241 16.69 -14.63 -4.48
C LEU A 241 17.92 -15.53 -4.65
N PHE A 242 18.10 -16.52 -3.77
CA PHE A 242 19.24 -17.44 -3.78
C PHE A 242 18.94 -18.80 -4.43
N LYS A 243 17.69 -19.07 -4.81
CA LYS A 243 17.31 -20.35 -5.41
C LYS A 243 17.47 -20.29 -6.92
N ALA A 244 18.22 -21.23 -7.49
CA ALA A 244 18.33 -21.37 -8.94
C ALA A 244 16.95 -21.57 -9.61
N GLY A 245 16.78 -20.95 -10.78
CA GLY A 245 15.64 -21.17 -11.67
C GLY A 245 15.90 -22.26 -12.71
N GLU A 246 15.27 -22.17 -13.86
CA GLU A 246 15.42 -23.09 -15.01
C GLU A 246 16.86 -23.19 -15.54
N SER A 247 17.70 -22.18 -15.29
CA SER A 247 19.11 -22.21 -15.68
C SER A 247 19.95 -23.16 -14.85
N GLU A 248 19.47 -23.59 -13.68
CA GLU A 248 20.19 -24.37 -12.66
C GLU A 248 21.48 -23.71 -12.13
N LEU A 249 21.83 -22.52 -12.62
CA LEU A 249 22.94 -21.69 -12.15
C LEU A 249 22.56 -20.89 -10.90
N ASP A 250 23.55 -20.67 -10.03
CA ASP A 250 23.40 -19.85 -8.83
C ASP A 250 23.12 -18.39 -9.22
N PRO A 251 21.93 -17.84 -8.89
CA PRO A 251 21.57 -16.48 -9.27
C PRO A 251 22.43 -15.45 -8.53
N ILE A 252 22.69 -15.69 -7.24
CA ILE A 252 23.47 -14.81 -6.37
C ILE A 252 24.44 -15.65 -5.54
N THR A 253 25.73 -15.52 -5.85
CA THR A 253 26.83 -16.13 -5.10
C THR A 253 27.38 -15.12 -4.10
N LYS A 254 27.06 -15.31 -2.82
CA LYS A 254 27.44 -14.39 -1.73
C LYS A 254 28.95 -14.11 -1.72
N GLY A 255 29.32 -12.84 -1.70
CA GLY A 255 30.72 -12.37 -1.72
C GLY A 255 31.38 -12.42 -3.10
N ARG A 256 30.70 -12.93 -4.13
CA ARG A 256 31.27 -13.17 -5.47
C ARG A 256 30.33 -12.63 -6.56
N PRO A 257 30.24 -11.31 -6.73
CA PRO A 257 29.35 -10.71 -7.72
C PRO A 257 29.65 -11.20 -9.14
N MET A 258 30.93 -11.38 -9.50
CA MET A 258 31.31 -11.83 -10.83
C MET A 258 31.03 -13.32 -11.11
N GLU A 259 30.72 -14.12 -10.08
CA GLU A 259 30.29 -15.51 -10.23
C GLU A 259 28.75 -15.63 -10.17
N SER A 260 28.04 -14.53 -9.89
CA SER A 260 26.59 -14.52 -9.77
C SER A 260 25.92 -14.39 -11.13
N TYR A 261 25.06 -15.34 -11.48
CA TYR A 261 24.39 -15.34 -12.79
C TYR A 261 23.51 -14.10 -13.00
N LEU A 262 22.95 -13.53 -11.91
CA LEU A 262 22.23 -12.25 -11.97
C LEU A 262 23.10 -11.13 -12.55
N VAL A 263 24.36 -11.03 -12.12
CA VAL A 263 25.28 -9.96 -12.55
C VAL A 263 25.67 -10.14 -14.02
N GLU A 264 25.84 -11.39 -14.47
CA GLU A 264 26.06 -11.69 -15.88
C GLU A 264 24.89 -11.15 -16.72
N LEU A 265 23.65 -11.51 -16.40
CA LEU A 265 22.49 -11.13 -17.21
C LEU A 265 22.21 -9.62 -17.25
N ILE A 266 22.44 -8.90 -16.15
CA ILE A 266 22.21 -7.44 -16.11
C ILE A 266 23.31 -6.64 -16.82
N THR A 267 24.48 -7.24 -17.03
CA THR A 267 25.63 -6.62 -17.72
C THR A 267 25.74 -6.97 -19.20
N LEU A 268 24.91 -7.92 -19.68
CA LEU A 268 24.84 -8.25 -21.10
C LEU A 268 24.43 -7.04 -21.97
N PRO A 269 24.91 -6.97 -23.22
CA PRO A 269 24.47 -5.99 -24.21
C PRO A 269 22.94 -5.97 -24.36
N ALA A 270 22.38 -4.80 -24.70
CA ALA A 270 20.93 -4.63 -24.75
C ALA A 270 20.24 -5.51 -25.81
N ASP A 271 20.96 -5.85 -26.88
CA ASP A 271 20.50 -6.67 -28.00
C ASP A 271 20.71 -8.18 -27.79
N ASP A 272 21.26 -8.58 -26.63
CA ASP A 272 21.41 -10.00 -26.28
C ASP A 272 20.06 -10.59 -25.82
N GLU A 273 19.75 -11.81 -26.28
CA GLU A 273 18.49 -12.51 -26.01
C GLU A 273 18.27 -12.77 -24.50
N PHE A 274 19.35 -12.93 -23.74
CA PHE A 274 19.30 -13.21 -22.30
C PHE A 274 19.45 -11.96 -21.44
N ALA A 275 19.66 -10.79 -22.05
CA ALA A 275 19.88 -9.56 -21.30
C ALA A 275 18.67 -9.21 -20.43
N MET A 276 18.95 -8.90 -19.17
CA MET A 276 17.91 -8.52 -18.21
C MET A 276 18.07 -7.04 -17.79
N PRO A 277 16.98 -6.27 -17.68
CA PRO A 277 15.62 -6.55 -18.15
C PRO A 277 15.55 -6.74 -19.67
N PRO A 278 14.55 -7.51 -20.16
CA PRO A 278 14.41 -7.83 -21.57
C PRO A 278 14.10 -6.60 -22.41
N ASP A 279 14.29 -6.77 -23.72
CA ASP A 279 14.18 -5.68 -24.67
C ASP A 279 12.84 -4.94 -24.60
N GLY A 280 12.88 -3.60 -24.63
CA GLY A 280 11.72 -2.73 -24.43
C GLY A 280 11.33 -2.48 -22.95
N LYS A 281 12.12 -2.94 -21.98
CA LYS A 281 11.99 -2.55 -20.55
C LYS A 281 13.08 -1.55 -20.13
N GLU A 282 12.79 -0.78 -19.08
CA GLU A 282 13.76 0.15 -18.50
C GLU A 282 14.95 -0.64 -17.94
N ARG A 283 16.16 -0.43 -18.51
CA ARG A 283 17.38 -1.10 -18.05
C ARG A 283 17.91 -0.49 -16.76
N LEU A 284 18.81 -1.23 -16.10
CA LEU A 284 19.55 -0.69 -14.96
C LEU A 284 20.53 0.39 -15.42
N THR A 285 20.69 1.43 -14.61
CA THR A 285 21.76 2.40 -14.77
C THR A 285 23.09 1.77 -14.31
N PRO A 286 24.24 2.31 -14.76
CA PRO A 286 25.54 1.85 -14.27
C PRO A 286 25.63 1.88 -12.73
N ASP A 287 25.06 2.92 -12.09
CA ASP A 287 25.07 3.05 -10.64
C ASP A 287 24.24 1.96 -9.96
N GLU A 288 23.05 1.64 -10.46
CA GLU A 288 22.22 0.56 -9.92
C GLU A 288 22.89 -0.81 -10.06
N VAL A 289 23.57 -1.08 -11.19
CA VAL A 289 24.36 -2.30 -11.38
C VAL A 289 25.49 -2.37 -10.36
N LEU A 290 26.22 -1.27 -10.16
CA LEU A 290 27.30 -1.19 -9.17
C LEU A 290 26.76 -1.38 -7.74
N THR A 291 25.61 -0.82 -7.40
CA THR A 291 24.95 -1.00 -6.11
C THR A 291 24.62 -2.47 -5.86
N ILE A 292 24.06 -3.18 -6.85
CA ILE A 292 23.79 -4.63 -6.74
C ILE A 292 25.08 -5.42 -6.58
N MET A 293 26.10 -5.13 -7.38
CA MET A 293 27.39 -5.81 -7.29
C MET A 293 28.06 -5.61 -5.92
N HIS A 294 27.99 -4.39 -5.38
CA HIS A 294 28.52 -4.06 -4.06
C HIS A 294 27.81 -4.84 -2.96
N TRP A 295 26.47 -4.86 -2.97
CA TRP A 295 25.69 -5.62 -2.00
C TRP A 295 25.99 -7.13 -2.06
N ILE A 296 26.14 -7.71 -3.26
CA ILE A 296 26.54 -9.11 -3.40
C ILE A 296 27.94 -9.33 -2.82
N PHE A 297 28.87 -8.42 -3.11
CA PHE A 297 30.24 -8.46 -2.58
C PHE A 297 30.26 -8.40 -1.04
N GLU A 298 29.37 -7.64 -0.43
CA GLU A 298 29.24 -7.55 1.04
C GLU A 298 28.54 -8.74 1.68
N GLY A 299 28.10 -9.72 0.89
CA GLY A 299 27.55 -10.99 1.38
C GLY A 299 26.06 -11.16 1.12
N ALA A 300 25.45 -10.25 0.36
CA ALA A 300 24.03 -10.26 0.00
C ALA A 300 23.12 -10.47 1.23
N GLU A 301 23.32 -9.68 2.29
CA GLU A 301 22.45 -9.72 3.47
C GLU A 301 21.09 -9.09 3.10
N THR A 302 19.98 -9.74 3.44
CA THR A 302 18.61 -9.33 3.07
C THR A 302 17.75 -8.94 4.28
N GLY A 303 18.37 -8.47 5.37
CA GLY A 303 17.65 -8.10 6.58
C GLY A 303 17.02 -9.26 7.35
N SER A 304 17.85 -10.01 8.07
CA SER A 304 17.54 -10.62 9.39
C SER A 304 18.78 -11.39 9.84
N LYS A 305 19.67 -10.77 10.62
CA LYS A 305 20.51 -11.58 11.52
C LYS A 305 19.58 -12.20 12.57
N PRO A 306 19.81 -13.47 12.96
CA PRO A 306 19.00 -14.14 13.97
C PRO A 306 18.98 -13.38 15.30
#